data_AF-A0A6C1QJW4-F1
#
_entry.id   AF-A0A6C1QJW4-F1
#
_cell.length_a   1.000
_cell.length_b   1.000
_cell.length_c   1.000
_cell.angle_alpha   90.00
_cell.angle_beta   90.00
_cell.angle_gamma   90.00
#
_symmetry.space_group_name_H-M   'P 1'
#
loop_
_entity.id
_entity.type
_entity.pdbx_description
1 polymer ?
#
loop_
_entity_poly.entity_id
_entity_poly.type
_entity_poly.pdbx_seq_one_letter_code
_entity_poly.pdbx_strand_id
1 'polypeptide(L)'
;MNNIFGEPLKSCCTKPLTGYFRDGYCRTDEEDNGRHVVCAIVTTEFLEFSKSRGNDLITPMPGYNFPGLKPGDKWCLCALRWKEAFDAGYAPKVVLEATDEKALDYIAIEDLISYAEKIND
;
A
#
# COMPACT_ATOMS: atom_id res chain seq x y z
N MET A 1 -9.46 -10.48 -10.07
CA MET A 1 -8.76 -9.50 -9.22
C MET A 1 -9.80 -8.87 -8.34
N ASN A 2 -9.82 -9.27 -7.08
CA ASN A 2 -10.81 -8.81 -6.14
C ASN A 2 -10.12 -8.05 -5.01
N ASN A 3 -10.86 -7.15 -4.37
CA ASN A 3 -10.46 -6.53 -3.13
C ASN A 3 -10.67 -7.49 -1.94
N ILE A 4 -10.29 -7.06 -0.74
CA ILE A 4 -10.43 -7.85 0.50
C ILE A 4 -11.87 -8.26 0.86
N PHE A 5 -12.89 -7.73 0.18
CA PHE A 5 -14.29 -8.10 0.33
C PHE A 5 -14.79 -9.06 -0.76
N GLY A 6 -13.93 -9.48 -1.68
CA GLY A 6 -14.29 -10.33 -2.82
C GLY A 6 -14.95 -9.58 -3.99
N GLU A 7 -14.99 -8.25 -3.95
CA GLU A 7 -15.56 -7.41 -5.01
C GLU A 7 -14.47 -6.98 -6.02
N PRO A 8 -14.81 -6.49 -7.23
CA PRO A 8 -13.82 -6.01 -8.18
C PRO A 8 -12.86 -4.97 -7.59
N LEU A 9 -11.56 -5.16 -7.79
CA LEU A 9 -10.52 -4.28 -7.26
C LEU A 9 -10.60 -2.86 -7.88
N LYS A 10 -10.73 -1.83 -7.05
CA LYS A 10 -10.67 -0.43 -7.48
C LYS A 10 -9.22 0.02 -7.72
N SER A 11 -9.04 1.07 -8.53
CA SER A 11 -7.73 1.71 -8.70
C SER A 11 -7.30 2.38 -7.39
N CYS A 12 -6.05 2.18 -7.00
CA CYS A 12 -5.44 2.84 -5.85
C CYS A 12 -5.11 4.29 -6.17
N CYS A 13 -4.28 4.53 -7.21
CA CYS A 13 -3.94 5.86 -7.69
C CYS A 13 -3.27 5.83 -9.06
N THR A 14 -3.39 6.92 -9.84
CA THR A 14 -2.64 7.10 -11.09
C THR A 14 -1.63 8.25 -11.04
N LYS A 15 -1.64 9.05 -9.96
CA LYS A 15 -0.74 10.19 -9.74
C LYS A 15 -0.40 10.32 -8.24
N PRO A 16 0.75 9.79 -7.79
CA PRO A 16 1.76 9.08 -8.59
C PRO A 16 1.24 7.71 -9.09
N LEU A 17 1.78 7.25 -10.23
CA LEU A 17 1.38 5.95 -10.80
C LEU A 17 1.96 4.82 -9.94
N THR A 18 1.06 4.08 -9.29
CA THR A 18 1.41 3.04 -8.32
C THR A 18 1.21 1.62 -8.89
N GLY A 19 1.41 0.61 -8.06
CA GLY A 19 1.26 -0.81 -8.38
C GLY A 19 2.57 -1.41 -8.87
N TYR A 20 2.75 -2.70 -8.64
CA TYR A 20 3.92 -3.45 -9.13
C TYR A 20 4.06 -3.32 -10.66
N PHE A 21 2.95 -3.49 -11.39
CA PHE A 21 2.88 -3.33 -12.84
C PHE A 21 2.83 -1.87 -13.34
N ARG A 22 2.84 -0.89 -12.43
CA ARG A 22 2.67 0.54 -12.74
C ARG A 22 1.43 0.84 -13.58
N ASP A 23 0.28 0.29 -13.18
CA ASP A 23 -1.03 0.51 -13.82
C ASP A 23 -2.07 1.14 -12.87
N GLY A 24 -1.65 1.48 -11.65
CA GLY A 24 -2.49 2.13 -10.65
C GLY A 24 -3.33 1.19 -9.79
N TYR A 25 -3.16 -0.13 -9.90
CA TYR A 25 -3.85 -1.13 -9.08
C TYR A 25 -2.85 -1.86 -8.18
N CYS A 26 -3.29 -2.23 -6.97
CA CYS A 26 -2.48 -3.04 -6.05
C CYS A 26 -2.64 -4.53 -6.33
N ARG A 27 -2.59 -4.91 -7.61
CA ARG A 27 -2.63 -6.31 -8.04
C ARG A 27 -1.22 -6.90 -8.07
N THR A 28 -1.14 -8.21 -7.88
CA THR A 28 0.11 -8.97 -7.78
C THR A 28 0.05 -10.22 -8.66
N ASP A 29 1.19 -10.84 -8.91
CA ASP A 29 1.34 -12.17 -9.50
C ASP A 29 2.53 -12.90 -8.86
N GLU A 30 2.89 -14.09 -9.33
CA GLU A 30 3.98 -14.88 -8.75
C GLU A 30 5.36 -14.20 -8.79
N GLU A 31 5.59 -13.21 -9.68
CA GLU A 31 6.87 -12.52 -9.81
C GLU A 31 7.04 -11.38 -8.79
N ASP A 32 5.93 -10.81 -8.31
CA ASP A 32 5.93 -9.79 -7.26
C ASP A 32 6.18 -10.41 -5.87
N ASN A 33 7.46 -10.69 -5.60
CA ASN A 33 7.95 -11.19 -4.31
C ASN A 33 7.63 -10.23 -3.13
N GLY A 34 7.45 -8.94 -3.42
CA GLY A 34 7.11 -7.93 -2.40
C GLY A 34 5.65 -7.96 -2.00
N ARG A 35 4.76 -8.52 -2.85
CA ARG A 35 3.30 -8.52 -2.66
C ARG A 35 2.79 -7.11 -2.43
N HIS A 36 2.87 -6.26 -3.45
CA HIS A 36 2.41 -4.87 -3.43
C HIS A 36 0.87 -4.77 -3.49
N VAL A 37 0.21 -5.30 -2.47
CA VAL A 37 -1.23 -5.57 -2.46
C VAL A 37 -2.05 -4.64 -1.57
N VAL A 38 -1.40 -3.81 -0.74
CA VAL A 38 -2.09 -2.90 0.20
C VAL A 38 -2.11 -1.48 -0.36
N CYS A 39 -3.28 -0.92 -0.69
CA CYS A 39 -3.39 0.49 -1.07
C CYS A 39 -3.43 1.36 0.19
N ALA A 40 -2.34 2.10 0.45
CA ALA A 40 -2.22 2.93 1.63
C ALA A 40 -2.07 4.42 1.29
N ILE A 41 -2.54 5.27 2.18
CA ILE A 41 -2.31 6.73 2.16
C ILE A 41 -1.17 7.02 3.10
N VAL A 42 0.03 7.23 2.55
CA VAL A 42 1.26 7.32 3.35
C VAL A 42 1.27 8.59 4.20
N THR A 43 1.85 8.52 5.39
CA THR A 43 2.04 9.66 6.31
C THR A 43 3.52 9.96 6.49
N THR A 44 3.85 11.10 7.09
CA THR A 44 5.24 11.44 7.43
C THR A 44 5.86 10.37 8.34
N GLU A 45 5.13 9.97 9.37
CA GLU A 45 5.60 9.02 10.38
C GLU A 45 5.83 7.63 9.77
N PHE A 46 4.93 7.17 8.88
CA PHE A 46 5.12 5.93 8.14
C PHE A 46 6.36 6.00 7.23
N LEU A 47 6.55 7.10 6.48
CA LEU A 47 7.66 7.23 5.55
C LEU A 47 9.01 7.24 6.27
N GLU A 48 9.10 7.95 7.40
CA GLU A 48 10.29 7.96 8.26
C GLU A 48 10.55 6.59 8.88
N PHE A 49 9.52 5.94 9.44
CA PHE A 49 9.61 4.58 9.97
C PHE A 49 10.08 3.60 8.90
N SER A 50 9.43 3.57 7.75
CA SER A 50 9.74 2.70 6.62
C SER A 50 11.19 2.87 6.16
N LYS A 51 11.65 4.13 6.04
CA LYS A 51 13.05 4.43 5.72
C LYS A 51 14.01 3.92 6.77
N SER A 52 13.69 4.06 8.06
CA SER A 52 14.51 3.51 9.17
C SER A 52 14.61 1.98 9.15
N ARG A 53 13.62 1.29 8.54
CA ARG A 53 13.59 -0.16 8.31
C ARG A 53 14.18 -0.59 6.96
N GLY A 54 14.89 0.32 6.28
CA GLY A 54 15.56 0.04 5.01
C GLY A 54 14.63 0.05 3.79
N ASN A 55 13.40 0.54 3.93
CA ASN A 55 12.46 0.73 2.82
C ASN A 55 12.26 2.22 2.54
N ASP A 56 13.22 2.84 1.84
CA ASP A 56 13.20 4.25 1.51
C ASP A 56 12.18 4.54 0.40
N LEU A 57 11.01 5.03 0.80
CA LEU A 57 9.94 5.48 -0.10
C LEU A 57 9.95 6.99 -0.33
N ILE A 58 10.95 7.72 0.20
CA ILE A 58 11.03 9.18 0.10
C ILE A 58 11.94 9.57 -1.07
N THR A 59 13.07 8.87 -1.22
CA THR A 59 14.08 9.21 -2.23
C THR A 59 13.60 8.82 -3.64
N PRO A 60 13.52 9.76 -4.60
CA PRO A 60 13.14 9.44 -5.98
C PRO A 60 14.14 8.48 -6.64
N MET A 61 13.61 7.51 -7.39
CA MET A 61 14.42 6.56 -8.18
C MET A 61 13.91 6.53 -9.64
N PRO A 62 14.39 7.46 -10.50
CA PRO A 62 13.90 7.58 -11.88
C PRO A 62 14.04 6.30 -12.71
N GLY A 63 15.10 5.51 -12.48
CA GLY A 63 15.33 4.22 -13.16
C GLY A 63 14.24 3.18 -12.91
N TYR A 64 13.44 3.32 -11.84
CA TYR A 64 12.33 2.44 -11.48
C TYR A 64 10.96 3.11 -11.64
N ASN A 65 10.91 4.25 -12.35
CA ASN A 65 9.73 5.10 -12.48
C ASN A 65 9.09 5.37 -11.10
N PHE A 66 9.92 5.68 -10.11
CA PHE A 66 9.50 5.95 -8.74
C PHE A 66 9.80 7.41 -8.38
N PRO A 67 8.77 8.24 -8.15
CA PRO A 67 8.96 9.68 -7.97
C PRO A 67 9.42 10.08 -6.56
N GLY A 68 9.45 9.14 -5.61
CA GLY A 68 9.50 9.46 -4.19
C GLY A 68 8.13 9.92 -3.69
N LEU A 69 7.72 9.44 -2.52
CA LEU A 69 6.39 9.69 -1.96
C LEU A 69 6.42 10.84 -0.96
N LYS A 70 5.26 11.49 -0.82
CA LYS A 70 4.99 12.52 0.17
C LYS A 70 3.76 12.13 0.99
N PRO A 71 3.61 12.67 2.22
CA PRO A 71 2.41 12.47 3.00
C PRO A 71 1.15 12.81 2.21
N GLY A 72 0.14 11.92 2.26
CA GLY A 72 -1.09 12.02 1.48
C GLY A 72 -1.06 11.27 0.14
N ASP A 73 0.10 10.86 -0.37
CA ASP A 73 0.17 10.03 -1.57
C ASP A 73 -0.45 8.64 -1.31
N LYS A 74 -1.19 8.15 -2.31
CA LYS A 74 -1.66 6.77 -2.34
C LYS A 74 -0.63 5.89 -3.01
N TRP A 75 -0.26 4.79 -2.35
CA TRP A 75 0.73 3.84 -2.88
C TRP A 75 0.39 2.39 -2.52
N CYS A 76 0.77 1.47 -3.40
CA CYS A 76 0.63 0.04 -3.19
C CYS A 76 1.86 -0.44 -2.43
N LEU A 77 1.68 -0.71 -1.14
CA LEU A 77 2.72 -1.19 -0.25
C LEU A 77 2.81 -2.72 -0.30
N CYS A 78 4.02 -3.23 -0.11
CA CYS A 78 4.24 -4.62 0.24
C CYS A 78 3.44 -4.98 1.50
N ALA A 79 2.69 -6.09 1.49
CA ALA A 79 1.87 -6.52 2.62
C ALA A 79 2.67 -6.57 3.94
N LEU A 80 3.86 -7.20 3.90
CA LEU A 80 4.72 -7.31 5.07
C LEU A 80 5.30 -5.97 5.54
N ARG A 81 5.46 -4.97 4.67
CA ARG A 81 5.92 -3.63 5.08
C ARG A 81 4.80 -2.83 5.74
N TRP A 82 3.56 -2.99 5.28
CA TRP A 82 2.43 -2.43 5.99
C TRP A 82 2.25 -3.10 7.36
N LYS A 83 2.36 -4.45 7.44
CA LYS A 83 2.26 -5.19 8.70
C LYS A 83 3.36 -4.82 9.70
N GLU A 84 4.60 -4.68 9.23
CA GLU A 84 5.73 -4.20 10.06
C GLU A 84 5.44 -2.83 10.67
N ALA A 85 4.87 -1.90 9.88
CA ALA A 85 4.48 -0.59 10.37
C ALA A 85 3.30 -0.66 11.35
N PHE A 86 2.31 -1.53 11.10
CA PHE A 86 1.18 -1.76 12.00
C PHE A 86 1.65 -2.24 13.37
N ASP A 87 2.50 -3.26 13.41
CA ASP A 87 3.02 -3.83 14.66
C ASP A 87 3.87 -2.82 15.45
N ALA A 88 4.48 -1.87 14.76
CA ALA A 88 5.25 -0.80 15.37
C ALA A 88 4.44 0.46 15.72
N GLY A 89 3.14 0.51 15.40
CA GLY A 89 2.27 1.67 15.65
C GLY A 89 2.43 2.83 14.66
N TYR A 90 2.99 2.57 13.48
CA TYR A 90 3.25 3.55 12.40
C TYR A 90 2.49 3.22 11.10
N ALA A 91 1.48 2.35 11.14
CA ALA A 91 0.74 1.99 9.93
C ALA A 91 0.00 3.20 9.33
N PRO A 92 0.10 3.40 8.01
CA PRO A 92 -0.71 4.36 7.28
C PRO A 92 -2.13 3.81 7.09
N LYS A 93 -3.09 4.71 6.86
CA LYS A 93 -4.47 4.33 6.55
C LYS A 93 -4.58 3.58 5.23
N VAL A 94 -5.58 2.72 5.10
CA VAL A 94 -5.78 1.80 3.97
C VAL A 94 -7.07 2.13 3.20
N VAL A 95 -7.00 2.11 1.87
CA VAL A 95 -8.19 2.14 1.01
C VAL A 95 -8.59 0.69 0.73
N LEU A 96 -9.63 0.22 1.43
CA LEU A 96 -9.97 -1.20 1.48
C LEU A 96 -10.39 -1.74 0.11
N GLU A 97 -11.21 -1.00 -0.65
CA GLU A 97 -11.68 -1.48 -1.96
C GLU A 97 -10.61 -1.44 -3.06
N ALA A 98 -9.46 -0.82 -2.77
CA ALA A 98 -8.28 -0.81 -3.64
C ALA A 98 -7.14 -1.71 -3.11
N THR A 99 -7.39 -2.46 -2.04
CA THR A 99 -6.45 -3.43 -1.45
C THR A 99 -6.84 -4.83 -1.90
N ASP A 100 -5.92 -5.53 -2.54
CA ASP A 100 -6.17 -6.85 -3.15
C ASP A 100 -6.35 -7.94 -2.09
N GLU A 101 -7.21 -8.92 -2.38
CA GLU A 101 -7.52 -10.03 -1.47
C GLU A 101 -6.29 -10.79 -0.98
N LYS A 102 -5.20 -10.80 -1.76
CA LYS A 102 -3.90 -11.40 -1.38
C LYS A 102 -3.24 -10.73 -0.17
N ALA A 103 -3.69 -9.54 0.26
CA ALA A 103 -3.26 -8.96 1.52
C ALA A 103 -3.64 -9.84 2.72
N LEU A 104 -4.76 -10.59 2.62
CA LEU A 104 -5.29 -11.43 3.67
C LEU A 104 -4.45 -12.69 3.96
N ASP A 105 -3.53 -13.03 3.05
CA ASP A 105 -2.54 -14.08 3.28
C ASP A 105 -1.50 -13.68 4.35
N TYR A 106 -1.41 -12.38 4.69
CA TYR A 106 -0.38 -11.82 5.58
C TYR A 106 -0.93 -10.94 6.71
N ILE A 107 -2.10 -10.34 6.53
CA ILE A 107 -2.69 -9.35 7.44
C ILE A 107 -4.12 -9.76 7.75
N ALA A 108 -4.50 -9.71 9.03
CA ALA A 108 -5.88 -9.97 9.43
C ALA A 108 -6.81 -8.90 8.85
N ILE A 109 -8.00 -9.29 8.39
CA ILE A 109 -8.94 -8.34 7.78
C ILE A 109 -9.36 -7.25 8.79
N GLU A 110 -9.44 -7.61 10.07
CA GLU A 110 -9.76 -6.69 11.18
C GLU A 110 -8.70 -5.59 11.33
N ASP A 111 -7.42 -5.93 11.17
CA ASP A 111 -6.32 -4.96 11.24
C ASP A 111 -6.44 -3.94 10.11
N LEU A 112 -6.71 -4.41 8.88
CA LEU A 112 -6.95 -3.54 7.72
C LEU A 112 -8.16 -2.63 7.94
N ILE A 113 -9.29 -3.20 8.40
CA ILE A 113 -10.52 -2.44 8.69
C ILE A 113 -10.28 -1.37 9.77
N SER A 114 -9.50 -1.68 10.81
CA SER A 114 -9.21 -0.73 11.89
C SER A 114 -8.43 0.51 11.42
N TYR A 115 -7.72 0.41 10.30
CA TYR A 115 -6.97 1.48 9.64
C TYR A 115 -7.64 1.98 8.35
N ALA A 116 -8.91 1.62 8.11
CA ALA A 116 -9.64 2.07 6.93
C ALA A 116 -9.61 3.60 6.81
N GLU A 117 -9.31 4.09 5.61
CA GLU A 117 -9.58 5.49 5.32
C GLU A 117 -11.09 5.71 5.29
N LYS A 118 -11.54 6.66 6.11
CA LYS A 118 -12.94 7.06 6.11
C LYS A 118 -13.16 7.96 4.90
N ILE A 119 -13.80 7.42 3.87
CA ILE A 119 -14.32 8.25 2.79
C ILE A 119 -15.49 9.03 3.40
N ASN A 120 -15.30 10.33 3.61
CA ASN A 120 -16.43 11.21 3.87
C ASN A 120 -17.06 11.50 2.51
N ASP A 121 -18.27 10.99 2.30
CA ASP A 121 -19.14 11.38 1.18
C ASP A 121 -19.57 12.86 1.30
#